data_AF-A0A9D8ECC0-F1
#
_entry.id   AF-A0A9D8ECC0-F1
#
_cell.length_a   1.000
_cell.length_b   1.000
_cell.length_c   1.000
_cell.angle_alpha   90.00
_cell.angle_beta   90.00
_cell.angle_gamma   90.00
#
_symmetry.space_group_name_H-M   'P 1'
#
loop_
_entity.id
_entity.type
_entity.pdbx_description
1 polymer ?
#
loop_
_entity_poly.entity_id
_entity_poly.type
_entity_poly.pdbx_seq_one_letter_code
_entity_poly.pdbx_strand_id
1 'polypeptide(L)'
;MALKKTTLLFEEQAYKKLQEKSKLEKTSVGELVREAVTNYYGIKSSKEKMDALQKLGSLNMPVSDYKEMEKDIIKELFKPF
;
A
#
# COMPACT_ATOMS: atom_id res chain seq x y z
N MET A 1 3.78 -19.40 -8.11
CA MET A 1 2.30 -19.33 -8.08
C MET A 1 1.77 -19.67 -9.46
N ALA A 2 0.70 -20.47 -9.56
CA ALA A 2 0.05 -20.76 -10.83
C ALA A 2 -0.77 -19.55 -11.28
N LEU A 3 -0.52 -19.04 -12.49
CA LEU A 3 -1.28 -17.93 -13.07
C LEU A 3 -2.42 -18.50 -13.91
N LYS A 4 -3.63 -17.98 -13.71
CA LYS A 4 -4.81 -18.31 -14.53
C LYS A 4 -5.14 -17.14 -15.44
N LYS A 5 -5.28 -17.41 -16.75
CA LYS A 5 -5.69 -16.40 -17.74
C LYS A 5 -7.16 -16.10 -17.56
N THR A 6 -7.50 -14.82 -17.43
CA THR A 6 -8.89 -14.35 -17.40
C THR A 6 -9.02 -13.14 -18.33
N THR A 7 -10.19 -12.97 -18.92
CA THR A 7 -10.52 -11.79 -19.75
C THR A 7 -11.41 -10.88 -18.93
N LEU A 8 -11.05 -9.60 -18.84
CA LEU A 8 -11.80 -8.57 -18.13
C LEU A 8 -12.17 -7.47 -19.11
N LEU A 9 -13.41 -7.01 -19.03
CA LEU A 9 -13.86 -5.82 -19.75
C LEU A 9 -13.79 -4.65 -18.79
N PHE A 10 -13.14 -3.57 -19.22
CA PHE A 10 -13.06 -2.32 -18.49
C PHE A 10 -13.76 -1.23 -19.30
N GLU A 11 -14.35 -0.27 -18.59
CA GLU A 11 -14.72 0.99 -19.22
C GLU A 11 -13.48 1.68 -19.79
N GLU A 12 -13.63 2.35 -20.94
CA GLU A 12 -12.50 2.92 -21.66
C GLU A 12 -11.70 3.92 -20.81
N GLN A 13 -12.40 4.73 -20.01
CA GLN A 13 -11.77 5.71 -19.11
C GLN A 13 -10.96 5.02 -18.01
N ALA A 14 -11.48 3.94 -17.43
CA ALA A 14 -10.79 3.16 -16.41
C ALA A 14 -9.53 2.48 -16.98
N TYR A 15 -9.64 1.94 -18.20
CA TYR A 15 -8.50 1.32 -18.87
C TYR A 15 -7.40 2.32 -19.24
N LYS A 16 -7.76 3.54 -19.67
CA LYS A 16 -6.79 4.62 -19.91
C LYS A 16 -5.99 4.95 -18.65
N LYS A 17 -6.67 5.13 -17.51
CA LYS A 17 -6.01 5.38 -16.22
C LYS A 17 -5.06 4.24 -15.82
N LEU A 18 -5.46 2.99 -16.06
CA LEU A 18 -4.60 1.82 -15.80
C LEU A 18 -3.35 1.83 -16.68
N GLN A 19 -3.48 2.16 -17.98
CA GLN A 19 -2.33 2.27 -18.88
C GLN A 19 -1.38 3.41 -18.49
N GLU A 20 -1.91 4.56 -18.11
CA GLU A 20 -1.11 5.71 -17.66
C GLU A 20 -0.32 5.33 -16.42
N LYS A 21 -0.99 4.75 -15.42
CA LYS A 21 -0.36 4.29 -14.19
C LYS A 21 0.70 3.21 -14.45
N SER A 22 0.44 2.26 -15.36
CA SER A 22 1.38 1.20 -15.66
C SER A 22 2.66 1.74 -16.30
N LYS A 23 2.56 2.78 -17.14
CA LYS A 23 3.72 3.47 -17.72
C LYS A 23 4.52 4.23 -16.65
N LEU A 24 3.84 4.94 -15.75
CA LEU A 24 4.48 5.69 -14.66
C LEU A 24 5.27 4.76 -13.73
N GLU A 25 4.69 3.62 -13.37
CA GLU A 25 5.29 2.65 -12.45
C GLU A 25 6.17 1.60 -13.16
N LYS A 26 6.35 1.72 -14.49
CA LYS A 26 7.11 0.78 -15.34
C LYS A 26 6.69 -0.69 -15.12
N THR A 27 5.40 -0.91 -14.96
CA THR A 27 4.81 -2.24 -14.73
C THR A 27 3.74 -2.56 -15.78
N SER A 28 3.20 -3.78 -15.75
CA SER A 28 2.12 -4.19 -16.64
C SER A 28 0.74 -3.88 -16.04
N VAL A 29 -0.26 -3.62 -16.90
CA VAL A 29 -1.65 -3.47 -16.45
C VAL A 29 -2.13 -4.70 -15.67
N GLY A 30 -1.72 -5.90 -16.09
CA GLY A 30 -2.06 -7.13 -15.38
C GLY A 30 -1.46 -7.19 -13.97
N GLU A 31 -0.31 -6.58 -13.74
CA GLU A 31 0.32 -6.50 -12.43
C GLU A 31 -0.40 -5.50 -11.53
N LEU A 32 -0.79 -4.34 -12.04
CA LEU A 32 -1.66 -3.40 -11.32
C LEU A 32 -3.00 -4.04 -10.92
N VAL A 33 -3.61 -4.80 -11.83
CA VAL A 33 -4.87 -5.50 -11.54
C VAL A 33 -4.66 -6.56 -10.45
N ARG A 34 -3.59 -7.36 -10.53
CA ARG A 34 -3.26 -8.33 -9.48
C ARG A 34 -3.01 -7.64 -8.14
N GLU A 35 -2.29 -6.53 -8.13
CA GLU A 35 -2.02 -5.77 -6.91
C GLU A 35 -3.33 -5.22 -6.30
N ALA A 36 -4.20 -4.63 -7.12
CA ALA A 36 -5.50 -4.13 -6.68
C ALA A 36 -6.36 -5.25 -6.08
N VAL A 37 -6.39 -6.42 -6.71
CA VAL A 37 -7.11 -7.60 -6.18
C VAL A 37 -6.51 -8.08 -4.86
N THR A 38 -5.18 -8.19 -4.78
CA THR A 38 -4.48 -8.58 -3.53
C THR A 38 -4.73 -7.59 -2.40
N ASN A 39 -4.74 -6.28 -2.70
CA ASN A 39 -5.04 -5.23 -1.74
C ASN A 39 -6.51 -5.28 -1.30
N TYR A 40 -7.45 -5.43 -2.24
CA TYR A 40 -8.89 -5.47 -1.96
C TYR A 40 -9.28 -6.64 -1.05
N TYR A 41 -8.76 -7.83 -1.33
CA TYR A 41 -9.05 -9.03 -0.54
C TYR A 41 -8.08 -9.23 0.64
N GLY A 42 -7.12 -8.33 0.84
CA GLY A 42 -6.12 -8.45 1.90
C GLY A 42 -5.27 -9.73 1.82
N ILE A 43 -5.06 -10.27 0.61
CA ILE A 43 -4.36 -11.56 0.35
C ILE A 43 -2.87 -11.49 0.71
N LYS A 44 -2.35 -10.32 1.08
CA LYS A 44 -0.94 -10.15 1.50
C LYS A 44 -0.59 -11.14 2.61
N SER A 45 0.41 -11.95 2.34
CA SER A 45 0.96 -12.88 3.32
C SER A 45 1.55 -12.12 4.51
N SER A 46 1.63 -12.77 5.67
CA SER A 46 2.27 -12.20 6.86
C SER A 46 3.72 -11.76 6.56
N LYS A 47 4.42 -12.49 5.68
CA LYS A 47 5.77 -12.16 5.22
C LYS A 47 5.82 -10.83 4.46
N GLU A 48 4.92 -10.60 3.50
CA GLU A 48 4.87 -9.34 2.73
C GLU A 48 4.55 -8.14 3.61
N LYS A 49 3.71 -8.33 4.65
CA LYS A 49 3.44 -7.28 5.65
C LYS A 49 4.69 -6.97 6.47
N MET A 50 5.43 -7.99 6.90
CA MET A 50 6.66 -7.82 7.66
C MET A 50 7.75 -7.13 6.84
N ASP A 51 7.94 -7.53 5.57
CA ASP A 51 8.91 -6.89 4.68
C ASP A 51 8.56 -5.41 4.43
N ALA A 52 7.27 -5.08 4.30
CA ALA A 52 6.82 -3.69 4.18
C ALA A 52 7.11 -2.87 5.46
N LEU A 53 6.87 -3.45 6.64
CA LEU A 53 7.21 -2.81 7.92
C LEU A 53 8.72 -2.59 8.07
N GLN A 54 9.54 -3.56 7.69
CA GLN A 54 11.00 -3.39 7.69
C GLN A 54 11.44 -2.27 6.75
N LYS A 55 10.88 -2.19 5.53
CA LYS A 55 11.16 -1.09 4.60
C LYS A 55 10.75 0.26 5.20
N LEU A 56 9.59 0.34 5.84
CA LEU A 56 9.14 1.57 6.51
C LEU A 56 10.08 1.95 7.67
N GLY A 57 10.50 1.00 8.48
CA GLY A 57 11.48 1.23 9.54
C GLY A 57 12.85 1.68 9.02
N SER A 58 13.26 1.18 7.85
CA SER A 58 14.53 1.55 7.22
C SER A 58 14.56 2.97 6.66
N LEU A 59 13.41 3.61 6.48
CA LEU A 59 13.33 4.94 5.88
C LEU A 59 13.90 6.06 6.77
N ASN A 60 14.41 5.77 7.98
CA ASN A 60 15.04 6.74 8.89
C ASN A 60 14.31 8.10 8.91
N MET A 61 12.97 8.04 8.86
CA MET A 61 12.14 9.23 8.86
C MET A 61 12.36 9.96 10.18
N PRO A 62 12.30 11.31 10.21
CA PRO A 62 12.49 12.11 11.42
C PRO A 62 11.25 12.00 12.31
N VAL A 63 10.97 10.79 12.78
CA VAL A 63 9.95 10.49 13.77
C VAL A 63 10.62 10.48 15.14
N SER A 64 9.97 11.09 16.11
CA SER A 64 10.38 11.04 17.51
C SER A 64 10.42 9.60 18.00
N ASP A 65 11.13 9.35 19.10
CA ASP A 65 11.10 8.03 19.70
C ASP A 65 9.67 7.68 20.16
N TYR A 66 9.38 6.39 20.28
CA TYR A 66 8.05 5.91 20.66
C TYR A 66 7.55 6.52 21.98
N LYS A 67 8.43 6.68 22.98
CA LYS A 67 8.04 7.22 24.29
C LYS A 67 7.72 8.71 24.22
N GLU A 68 8.43 9.46 23.39
CA GLU A 68 8.13 10.87 23.12
C GLU A 68 6.79 11.00 22.41
N MET A 69 6.56 10.18 21.37
CA MET A 69 5.31 10.18 20.62
C MET A 69 4.11 9.78 21.48
N GLU A 70 4.26 8.78 22.35
CA GLU A 70 3.23 8.35 23.31
C GLU A 70 2.88 9.46 24.30
N LYS A 71 3.89 10.16 24.84
CA LYS A 71 3.67 11.31 25.73
C LYS A 71 2.90 12.42 25.04
N ASP A 72 3.24 12.74 23.80
CA ASP A 72 2.58 13.81 23.04
C ASP A 72 1.13 13.44 22.70
N ILE A 73 0.87 12.19 22.30
CA ILE A 73 -0.50 11.70 22.05
C ILE A 73 -1.35 11.80 23.32
N ILE A 74 -0.84 11.30 24.46
CA ILE A 74 -1.55 11.37 25.74
C ILE A 74 -1.79 12.84 26.12
N LYS A 75 -0.78 13.71 25.98
CA LYS A 75 -0.89 15.12 26.33
C LYS A 75 -1.95 15.87 25.50
N GLU A 76 -2.06 15.59 24.21
CA GLU A 76 -3.11 16.17 23.36
C GLU A 76 -4.49 15.57 23.66
N LEU A 77 -4.60 14.28 23.96
CA LEU A 77 -5.87 13.64 24.32
C LEU A 77 -6.45 14.14 25.66
N PHE A 78 -5.59 14.58 26.59
CA PHE A 78 -5.99 15.03 27.92
C PHE A 78 -5.85 16.55 28.11
N LYS A 79 -5.76 17.34 27.04
CA LYS A 79 -5.79 18.80 27.14
C LYS A 79 -7.19 19.26 27.58
N PRO A 80 -7.33 19.94 28.73
CA PRO A 80 -8.59 20.59 29.08
C PRO A 80 -8.86 21.75 28.11
N PHE A 81 -10.10 21.85 27.64
CA PHE A 81 -10.60 22.89 26.74
C PHE A 81 -10.44 24.30 27.33
#